data_AF-A0A969SS54-F1
#
_entry.id   AF-A0A969SS54-F1
#
_cell.length_a   1.000
_cell.length_b   1.000
_cell.length_c   1.000
_cell.angle_alpha   90.00
_cell.angle_beta   90.00
_cell.angle_gamma   90.00
#
_symmetry.space_group_name_H-M   'P 1'
#
loop_
_entity.id
_entity.type
_entity.pdbx_description
1 polymer ?
#
loop_
_entity_poly.entity_id
_entity_poly.type
_entity_poly.pdbx_seq_one_letter_code
_entity_poly.pdbx_strand_id
1 'polypeptide(L)'
;MRNRIKIDFFIKWRIGILPGISAIALIIFARLIGSLQFLEWTAFDTLMRLRPQETVDERILIVGIDEDDIRKANTYPIPDKEIASLLRELNTNQPAAIGLDIYRDLPVEPGHTELVNTFKDIKNLIVIEQILPGIGGKTVNPLPGLPKPKLALLIP
;
A
#
# COMPACT_ATOMS: atom_id res chain seq x y z
N MET A 1 4.42 59.81 -24.24
CA MET A 1 5.01 59.42 -22.93
C MET A 1 4.51 58.08 -22.35
N ARG A 2 3.25 57.64 -22.59
CA ARG A 2 2.66 56.43 -21.98
C ARG A 2 3.30 55.08 -22.36
N ASN A 3 3.92 54.95 -23.54
CA ASN A 3 4.55 53.68 -23.97
C ASN A 3 5.90 53.40 -23.32
N ARG A 4 6.69 54.42 -22.94
CA ARG A 4 8.00 54.23 -22.30
C ARG A 4 7.86 53.58 -20.92
N ILE A 5 6.85 53.98 -20.15
CA ILE A 5 6.56 53.45 -18.80
C ILE A 5 6.18 51.97 -18.85
N LYS A 6 5.39 51.55 -19.85
CA LYS A 6 5.05 50.12 -20.05
C LYS A 6 6.29 49.29 -20.41
N ILE A 7 7.19 49.83 -21.22
CA ILE A 7 8.42 49.16 -21.64
C ILE A 7 9.39 49.00 -20.46
N ASP A 8 9.59 50.05 -19.66
CA ASP A 8 10.47 50.01 -18.48
C ASP A 8 9.93 49.07 -17.40
N PHE A 9 8.60 49.01 -17.23
CA PHE A 9 7.93 48.04 -16.37
C PHE A 9 8.17 46.60 -16.86
N PHE A 10 7.99 46.34 -18.15
CA PHE A 10 8.19 45.01 -18.75
C PHE A 10 9.65 44.55 -18.68
N ILE A 11 10.61 45.47 -18.84
CA ILE A 11 12.05 45.20 -18.72
C ILE A 11 12.40 44.86 -17.27
N LYS A 12 11.92 45.63 -16.28
CA LYS A 12 12.16 45.34 -14.86
C LYS A 12 11.54 44.00 -14.43
N TRP A 13 10.34 43.68 -14.90
CA TRP A 13 9.68 42.41 -14.60
C TRP A 13 10.41 41.21 -15.21
N ARG A 14 10.91 41.33 -16.45
CA ARG A 14 11.77 40.31 -17.07
C ARG A 14 13.07 40.10 -16.31
N ILE A 15 13.75 41.17 -15.90
CA ILE A 15 15.02 41.08 -15.17
C ILE A 15 14.83 40.41 -13.80
N GLY A 16 13.69 40.60 -13.13
CA GLY A 16 13.39 39.96 -11.85
C GLY A 16 12.95 38.49 -11.95
N ILE A 17 12.23 38.10 -13.00
CA ILE A 17 11.62 36.76 -13.12
C ILE A 17 12.55 35.74 -13.80
N LEU A 18 13.36 36.19 -14.78
CA LEU A 18 14.28 35.33 -15.50
C LEU A 18 15.25 34.53 -14.60
N PRO A 19 15.89 35.10 -13.55
CA PRO A 19 16.77 34.31 -12.69
C PRO A 19 16.00 33.25 -11.89
N GLY A 20 14.76 33.53 -11.46
CA GLY A 20 13.92 32.57 -10.76
C GLY A 20 13.52 31.39 -11.64
N ILE A 21 13.04 31.67 -12.86
CA ILE A 21 12.70 30.60 -13.83
C ILE A 21 13.94 29.79 -14.19
N SER A 22 15.09 30.45 -14.38
CA SER A 22 16.34 29.76 -14.69
C SER A 22 16.79 28.84 -13.56
N ALA A 23 16.68 29.27 -12.30
CA ALA A 23 17.00 28.44 -11.15
C ALA A 23 16.07 27.23 -11.04
N ILE A 24 14.76 27.44 -11.21
CA ILE A 24 13.76 26.36 -11.20
C ILE A 24 14.05 25.35 -12.32
N ALA A 25 14.30 25.83 -13.54
CA ALA A 25 14.61 24.96 -14.69
C ALA A 25 15.88 24.14 -14.45
N LEU A 26 16.91 24.73 -13.86
CA LEU A 26 18.16 24.04 -13.51
C LEU A 26 17.93 22.97 -12.44
N ILE A 27 17.13 23.25 -11.42
CA ILE A 27 16.77 22.27 -10.39
C ILE A 27 15.97 21.12 -11.00
N ILE A 28 14.99 21.41 -11.87
CA ILE A 28 14.23 20.39 -12.58
C ILE A 28 15.17 19.51 -13.42
N PHE A 29 16.09 20.12 -14.17
CA PHE A 29 17.05 19.39 -14.98
C PHE A 29 17.97 18.49 -14.12
N ALA A 30 18.51 19.03 -13.03
CA ALA A 30 19.32 18.29 -12.06
C ALA A 30 18.55 17.09 -11.46
N ARG A 31 17.26 17.28 -11.19
CA ARG A 31 16.37 16.22 -10.72
C ARG A 31 16.14 15.14 -11.78
N LEU A 32 15.92 15.52 -13.04
CA LEU A 32 15.69 14.58 -14.14
C LEU A 32 16.90 13.69 -14.44
N ILE A 33 18.12 14.21 -14.26
CA ILE A 33 19.36 13.43 -14.43
C ILE A 33 19.78 12.66 -13.16
N GLY A 34 19.00 12.76 -12.08
CA GLY A 34 19.26 12.05 -10.83
C GLY A 34 20.36 12.64 -9.94
N SER A 35 20.91 13.82 -10.25
CA SER A 35 22.01 14.39 -9.46
C SER A 35 21.59 14.82 -8.04
N LEU A 36 20.30 15.12 -7.84
CA LEU A 36 19.72 15.44 -6.54
C LEU A 36 19.23 14.20 -5.77
N GLN A 37 19.26 13.02 -6.37
CA GLN A 37 18.68 11.80 -5.80
C GLN A 37 19.28 11.45 -4.43
N PHE A 38 20.61 11.59 -4.29
CA PHE A 38 21.29 11.36 -3.01
C PHE A 38 20.80 12.30 -1.89
N LEU A 39 20.60 13.59 -2.22
CA LEU A 39 20.09 14.58 -1.27
C LEU A 39 18.63 14.31 -0.92
N GLU A 40 17.81 13.92 -1.90
CA GLU A 40 16.41 13.56 -1.68
C GLU A 40 16.28 12.38 -0.72
N TRP A 41 17.07 11.32 -0.91
CA TRP A 41 17.06 10.15 -0.03
C TRP A 41 17.55 10.49 1.38
N THR A 42 18.65 11.23 1.49
CA THR A 42 19.19 11.64 2.79
C THR A 42 18.18 12.51 3.56
N ALA A 43 17.53 13.46 2.86
CA ALA A 43 16.50 14.30 3.45
C ALA A 43 15.30 13.47 3.90
N PHE A 44 14.84 12.52 3.07
CA PHE A 44 13.74 11.63 3.40
C PHE A 44 14.04 10.76 4.63
N ASP A 45 15.21 10.09 4.66
CA ASP A 45 15.63 9.26 5.78
C ASP A 45 15.75 10.07 7.07
N THR A 46 16.26 11.29 6.98
CA THR A 46 16.38 12.20 8.13
C THR A 46 14.99 12.59 8.65
N LEU A 47 14.07 12.96 7.77
CA LEU A 47 12.70 13.30 8.15
C LEU A 47 11.96 12.12 8.76
N MET A 48 12.16 10.90 8.24
CA MET A 48 11.58 9.68 8.81
C MET A 48 12.13 9.40 10.21
N ARG A 49 13.44 9.59 10.43
CA ARG A 49 14.06 9.45 11.77
C ARG A 49 13.60 10.51 12.77
N LEU A 50 13.28 11.71 12.30
CA LEU A 50 12.77 12.80 13.14
C LEU A 50 11.28 12.63 13.48
N ARG A 51 10.57 11.71 12.82
CA ARG A 51 9.19 11.40 13.16
C ARG A 51 9.13 10.81 14.58
N PRO A 52 8.28 11.35 15.47
CA PRO A 52 8.06 10.75 16.78
C PRO A 52 7.61 9.29 16.63
N GLN A 53 8.06 8.43 17.56
CA GLN A 53 7.61 7.05 17.57
C GLN A 53 6.10 6.99 17.85
N GLU A 54 5.36 6.38 16.92
CA GLU A 54 3.94 6.12 17.14
C GLU A 54 3.79 4.99 18.15
N THR A 55 2.95 5.22 19.16
CA THR A 55 2.60 4.18 20.13
C THR A 55 1.77 3.11 19.45
N VAL A 56 2.02 1.84 19.79
CA VAL A 56 1.19 0.73 19.32
C VAL A 56 -0.25 0.97 19.78
N ASP A 57 -1.19 0.96 18.84
CA ASP A 57 -2.61 1.05 19.15
C ASP A 57 -3.13 -0.31 19.62
N GLU A 58 -3.45 -0.43 20.91
CA GLU A 58 -3.91 -1.67 21.53
C GLU A 58 -5.22 -2.22 20.94
N ARG A 59 -5.95 -1.41 20.16
CA ARG A 59 -7.20 -1.81 19.49
C ARG A 59 -6.96 -2.59 18.21
N ILE A 60 -5.72 -2.63 17.71
CA ILE A 60 -5.35 -3.26 16.45
C ILE A 60 -4.47 -4.47 16.75
N LEU A 61 -4.96 -5.65 16.37
CA LEU A 61 -4.19 -6.89 16.41
C LEU A 61 -3.66 -7.21 15.01
N ILE A 62 -2.34 -7.31 14.87
CA ILE A 62 -1.69 -7.78 13.66
C ILE A 62 -1.24 -9.22 13.88
N VAL A 63 -1.73 -10.13 13.05
CA VAL A 63 -1.31 -11.53 13.04
C VAL A 63 -0.46 -11.75 11.80
N GLY A 64 0.84 -11.96 12.00
CA GLY A 64 1.78 -12.34 10.94
C GLY A 64 1.93 -13.85 10.87
N ILE A 65 2.29 -14.36 9.69
CA ILE A 65 2.77 -15.74 9.52
C ILE A 65 4.27 -15.63 9.29
N ASP A 66 5.07 -16.18 10.21
CA ASP A 66 6.52 -16.16 10.10
C ASP A 66 7.10 -17.52 9.65
N GLU A 67 8.42 -17.58 9.53
CA GLU A 67 9.14 -18.79 9.14
C GLU A 67 8.96 -19.91 10.18
N ASP A 68 8.85 -19.57 11.45
CA ASP A 68 8.67 -20.55 12.53
C ASP A 68 7.29 -21.20 12.42
N ASP A 69 6.27 -20.44 12.06
CA ASP A 69 4.91 -20.93 11.83
C ASP A 69 4.81 -21.81 10.58
N ILE A 70 5.52 -21.46 9.51
CA ILE A 70 5.62 -22.32 8.31
C ILE A 70 6.28 -23.66 8.66
N ARG A 71 7.35 -23.63 9.47
CA ARG A 71 8.01 -24.86 9.93
C ARG A 71 7.10 -25.70 10.84
N LYS A 72 6.32 -25.07 11.72
CA LYS A 72 5.32 -25.77 12.56
C LYS A 72 4.20 -26.40 11.72
N ALA A 73 3.71 -25.68 10.71
CA ALA A 73 2.71 -26.19 9.78
C ALA A 73 3.25 -27.32 8.89
N ASN A 74 4.58 -27.43 8.77
CA ASN A 74 5.30 -28.43 7.99
C ASN A 74 4.88 -28.46 6.50
N THR A 75 4.30 -27.37 6.02
CA THR A 75 3.83 -27.20 4.65
C THR A 75 3.73 -25.72 4.31
N TYR A 76 3.88 -25.42 3.02
CA TYR A 76 3.64 -24.11 2.47
C TYR A 76 3.02 -24.26 1.08
N PRO A 77 1.95 -23.51 0.74
CA PRO A 77 1.26 -22.49 1.55
C PRO A 77 0.55 -23.06 2.79
N ILE A 78 0.30 -22.21 3.80
CA ILE A 78 -0.48 -22.60 4.99
C ILE A 78 -1.84 -23.17 4.56
N PRO A 79 -2.31 -24.30 5.12
CA PRO A 79 -3.60 -24.89 4.74
C PRO A 79 -4.81 -24.00 5.02
N ASP A 80 -5.85 -24.12 4.19
CA ASP A 80 -7.07 -23.32 4.31
C ASP A 80 -7.79 -23.56 5.66
N LYS A 81 -7.69 -24.77 6.22
CA LYS A 81 -8.22 -25.11 7.56
C LYS A 81 -7.63 -24.25 8.68
N GLU A 82 -6.34 -24.00 8.65
CA GLU A 82 -5.66 -23.21 9.69
C GLU A 82 -6.10 -21.75 9.63
N ILE A 83 -6.23 -21.21 8.41
CA ILE A 83 -6.76 -19.86 8.20
C ILE A 83 -8.23 -19.77 8.65
N ALA A 84 -9.06 -20.75 8.31
CA ALA A 84 -10.45 -20.79 8.74
C ALA A 84 -10.58 -20.81 10.27
N SER A 85 -9.75 -21.63 10.94
CA SER A 85 -9.71 -21.74 12.40
C SER A 85 -9.31 -20.42 13.06
N LEU A 86 -8.23 -19.79 12.57
CA LEU A 86 -7.77 -18.47 13.03
C LEU A 86 -8.87 -17.42 12.89
N LEU A 87 -9.55 -17.36 11.74
CA LEU A 87 -10.62 -16.38 11.51
C LEU A 87 -11.82 -16.59 12.44
N ARG A 88 -12.19 -17.84 12.74
CA ARG A 88 -13.25 -18.14 13.72
C ARG A 88 -12.86 -17.72 15.14
N GLU A 89 -11.61 -17.96 15.52
CA GLU A 89 -11.09 -17.55 16.83
C GLU A 89 -11.08 -16.02 16.98
N LEU A 90 -10.57 -15.31 15.96
CA LEU A 90 -10.62 -13.85 15.92
C LEU A 90 -12.05 -13.32 15.98
N ASN A 91 -12.99 -13.94 15.24
CA ASN A 91 -14.39 -13.53 15.23
C ASN A 91 -15.11 -13.75 16.56
N THR A 92 -14.66 -14.69 17.40
CA THR A 92 -15.23 -14.93 18.75
C THR A 92 -15.06 -13.71 19.65
N ASN A 93 -14.03 -12.90 19.41
CA ASN A 93 -13.74 -11.67 20.15
C ASN A 93 -14.52 -10.45 19.62
N GLN A 94 -15.46 -10.63 18.67
CA GLN A 94 -16.31 -9.58 18.11
C GLN A 94 -15.55 -8.32 17.64
N PRO A 95 -14.52 -8.47 16.78
CA PRO A 95 -13.78 -7.32 16.26
C PRO A 95 -14.67 -6.44 15.38
N ALA A 96 -14.35 -5.15 15.28
CA ALA A 96 -15.07 -4.24 14.38
C ALA A 96 -14.90 -4.63 12.89
N ALA A 97 -13.69 -5.06 12.51
CA ALA A 97 -13.36 -5.55 11.17
C ALA A 97 -12.20 -6.55 11.23
N ILE A 98 -12.14 -7.45 10.26
CA ILE A 98 -11.02 -8.38 10.07
C ILE A 98 -10.51 -8.20 8.64
N GLY A 99 -9.24 -7.90 8.47
CA GLY A 99 -8.58 -7.82 7.16
C GLY A 99 -7.72 -9.06 6.92
N LEU A 100 -7.83 -9.68 5.74
CA LEU A 100 -6.98 -10.78 5.31
C LEU A 100 -6.17 -10.38 4.08
N ASP A 101 -4.87 -10.15 4.29
CA ASP A 101 -3.89 -9.80 3.25
C ASP A 101 -3.17 -11.07 2.75
N ILE A 102 -3.94 -12.07 2.30
CA ILE A 102 -3.41 -13.31 1.71
C ILE A 102 -4.16 -13.61 0.43
N TYR A 103 -3.42 -13.69 -0.68
CA TYR A 103 -3.96 -14.14 -1.95
C TYR A 103 -4.20 -15.65 -1.94
N ARG A 104 -5.42 -16.05 -2.32
CA ARG A 104 -5.81 -17.46 -2.47
C ARG A 104 -6.60 -17.60 -3.76
N ASP A 105 -5.90 -17.80 -4.87
CA ASP A 105 -6.47 -18.06 -6.18
C ASP A 105 -6.80 -19.55 -6.38
N LEU A 106 -6.01 -20.43 -5.75
CA LEU A 106 -6.16 -21.88 -5.78
C LEU A 106 -6.55 -22.44 -4.41
N PRO A 107 -7.38 -23.51 -4.38
CA PRO A 107 -7.73 -24.19 -3.14
C PRO A 107 -6.49 -24.84 -2.51
N VAL A 108 -6.29 -24.67 -1.20
CA VAL A 108 -5.19 -25.28 -0.46
C VAL A 108 -5.74 -26.20 0.61
N GLU A 109 -5.78 -27.49 0.28
CA GLU A 109 -6.24 -28.52 1.21
C GLU A 109 -5.21 -28.78 2.33
N PRO A 110 -5.69 -29.25 3.50
CA PRO A 110 -7.09 -29.48 3.86
C PRO A 110 -7.86 -28.20 4.20
N GLY A 111 -9.17 -28.22 3.93
CA GLY A 111 -10.14 -27.30 4.56
C GLY A 111 -10.65 -26.16 3.68
N HIS A 112 -10.50 -26.26 2.36
CA HIS A 112 -10.95 -25.20 1.44
C HIS A 112 -12.44 -24.85 1.61
N THR A 113 -13.29 -25.87 1.69
CA THR A 113 -14.74 -25.68 1.92
C THR A 113 -15.02 -24.96 3.24
N GLU A 114 -14.24 -25.24 4.29
CA GLU A 114 -14.39 -24.59 5.59
C GLU A 114 -14.01 -23.10 5.52
N LEU A 115 -12.94 -22.77 4.81
CA LEU A 115 -12.52 -21.38 4.59
C LEU A 115 -13.58 -20.60 3.81
N VAL A 116 -14.09 -21.17 2.72
CA VAL A 116 -15.16 -20.56 1.91
C VAL A 116 -16.42 -20.31 2.74
N ASN A 117 -16.79 -21.24 3.63
CA ASN A 117 -17.92 -21.04 4.54
C ASN A 117 -17.62 -19.95 5.57
N THR A 118 -16.43 -19.95 6.16
CA THR A 118 -15.99 -18.91 7.10
C THR A 118 -16.06 -17.52 6.49
N PHE A 119 -15.67 -17.39 5.22
CA PHE A 119 -15.75 -16.14 4.46
C PHE A 119 -17.18 -15.67 4.22
N LYS A 120 -18.15 -16.58 4.13
CA LYS A 120 -19.58 -16.25 4.01
C LYS A 120 -20.15 -15.87 5.38
N ASP A 121 -19.82 -16.62 6.42
CA ASP A 121 -20.33 -16.48 7.78
C ASP A 121 -19.89 -15.16 8.45
N ILE A 122 -18.61 -14.80 8.33
CA ILE A 122 -18.04 -13.62 8.97
C ILE A 122 -18.36 -12.38 8.13
N LYS A 123 -19.31 -11.57 8.58
CA LYS A 123 -19.82 -10.41 7.81
C LYS A 123 -18.82 -9.25 7.71
N ASN A 124 -18.00 -9.06 8.74
CA ASN A 124 -17.00 -8.00 8.89
C ASN A 124 -15.59 -8.42 8.39
N LEU A 125 -15.49 -9.51 7.64
CA LEU A 125 -14.26 -9.94 6.98
C LEU A 125 -14.08 -9.21 5.66
N ILE A 126 -12.88 -8.68 5.44
CA ILE A 126 -12.45 -8.01 4.21
C ILE A 126 -11.22 -8.76 3.70
N VAL A 127 -11.25 -9.19 2.44
CA VAL A 127 -10.16 -9.93 1.79
C VAL A 127 -9.62 -9.08 0.65
N ILE A 128 -8.31 -9.14 0.41
CA ILE A 128 -7.67 -8.45 -0.70
C ILE A 128 -8.03 -9.09 -2.05
N GLU A 129 -8.17 -8.27 -3.09
CA GLU A 129 -8.23 -8.72 -4.47
C GLU A 129 -7.30 -7.89 -5.35
N GLN A 130 -6.63 -8.57 -6.26
CA GLN A 130 -5.79 -7.92 -7.25
C GLN A 130 -6.63 -7.52 -8.47
N ILE A 131 -7.02 -6.25 -8.52
CA ILE A 131 -7.82 -5.70 -9.63
C ILE A 131 -6.96 -5.16 -10.79
N LEU A 132 -5.66 -4.92 -10.56
CA LEU A 132 -4.74 -4.39 -11.56
C LEU A 132 -3.67 -5.42 -11.92
N PRO A 133 -3.25 -5.50 -13.20
CA PRO A 133 -2.17 -6.38 -13.60
C PRO A 133 -0.91 -6.07 -12.78
N GLY A 134 -0.34 -7.09 -12.17
CA GLY A 134 0.90 -6.99 -11.42
C GLY A 134 2.09 -6.79 -12.36
N ILE A 135 3.29 -6.76 -11.80
CA ILE A 135 4.53 -6.69 -12.57
C ILE A 135 4.57 -7.90 -13.53
N GLY A 136 4.49 -7.65 -14.83
CA GLY A 136 4.40 -8.68 -15.87
C GLY A 136 3.01 -8.92 -16.47
N GLY A 137 2.00 -8.10 -16.14
CA GLY A 137 0.70 -8.11 -16.83
C GLY A 137 -0.26 -9.21 -16.39
N LYS A 138 0.04 -9.94 -15.32
CA LYS A 138 -0.81 -11.01 -14.78
C LYS A 138 -1.61 -10.52 -13.57
N THR A 139 -2.87 -10.94 -13.50
CA THR A 139 -3.77 -10.71 -12.37
C THR A 139 -3.92 -12.01 -11.58
N VAL A 140 -3.89 -11.94 -10.25
CA VAL A 140 -4.28 -13.05 -9.38
C VAL A 140 -5.79 -13.06 -9.26
N ASN A 141 -6.42 -14.21 -9.51
CA ASN A 141 -7.87 -14.33 -9.41
C ASN A 141 -8.31 -14.25 -7.94
N PRO A 142 -9.46 -13.62 -7.63
CA PRO A 142 -10.04 -13.66 -6.30
C PRO A 142 -10.41 -15.10 -5.90
N LEU A 143 -10.48 -15.37 -4.59
CA LEU A 143 -10.90 -16.68 -4.10
C LEU A 143 -12.28 -17.03 -4.67
N PRO A 144 -12.45 -18.21 -5.27
CA PRO A 144 -13.72 -18.66 -5.80
C PRO A 144 -14.82 -18.65 -4.72
N GLY A 145 -15.93 -17.95 -4.99
CA GLY A 145 -17.13 -17.98 -4.13
C GLY A 145 -17.24 -16.88 -3.07
N LEU A 146 -16.37 -15.86 -3.11
CA LEU A 146 -16.47 -14.67 -2.26
C LEU A 146 -17.59 -13.70 -2.70
N PRO A 147 -18.41 -13.17 -1.77
CA PRO A 147 -19.33 -12.07 -2.07
C PRO A 147 -18.54 -10.78 -2.38
N LYS A 148 -18.89 -10.11 -3.50
CA LYS A 148 -18.27 -8.86 -3.97
C LYS A 148 -18.19 -7.68 -2.98
N PRO A 149 -19.06 -7.49 -1.96
CA PRO A 149 -18.93 -6.32 -1.06
C PRO A 149 -17.81 -6.41 -0.02
N LYS A 150 -16.99 -7.47 -0.01
CA LYS A 150 -15.96 -7.74 1.01
C LYS A 150 -14.51 -7.52 0.53
N LEU A 151 -14.34 -6.74 -0.53
CA LEU A 151 -13.05 -6.61 -1.22
C LEU A 151 -12.39 -5.27 -0.88
N ALA A 152 -11.17 -5.32 -0.36
CA ALA A 152 -10.32 -4.13 -0.26
C ALA A 152 -9.41 -4.02 -1.48
N LEU A 153 -9.29 -2.79 -2.00
CA LEU A 153 -8.48 -2.47 -3.18
C LEU A 153 -7.02 -2.36 -2.79
N LEU A 154 -6.17 -3.21 -3.38
CA LEU A 154 -4.72 -3.04 -3.32
C LEU A 154 -4.26 -2.40 -4.64
N ILE A 155 -3.83 -1.14 -4.56
CA ILE A 155 -3.20 -0.43 -5.68
C ILE A 155 -1.70 -0.77 -5.59
N PRO A 156 -1.11 -1.43 -6.62
CA PRO A 156 0.29 -1.81 -6.62
C PRO A 156 1.24 -0.62 -6.74
#